data_AF-A0A8T7BIG5-F1
#
_entry.id   AF-A0A8T7BIG5-F1
#
_cell.length_a   1.000
_cell.length_b   1.000
_cell.length_c   1.000
_cell.angle_alpha   90.00
_cell.angle_beta   90.00
_cell.angle_gamma   90.00
#
_symmetry.space_group_name_H-M   'P 1'
#
loop_
_entity.id
_entity.type
_entity.pdbx_description
1 polymer ?
#
loop_
_entity_poly.entity_id
_entity_poly.type
_entity_poly.pdbx_seq_one_letter_code
_entity_poly.pdbx_strand_id
1 'polypeptide(L)'
;MLHRITIIAAIFLLTGCETLSGLMGEEPEDFDPPAELTEFEESINVIELWDRNTGKGTDEQYLLLQPVVASDRIFIAETDRKVQALNIENGRTIWTYTLEMGGGFFSKADKVYI
;
A
#
# COMPACT_ATOMS: atom_id res chain seq x y z
N MET A 1 -23.56 23.10 -53.22
CA MET A 1 -23.20 23.31 -51.81
C MET A 1 -23.53 22.11 -50.91
N LEU A 2 -24.65 21.41 -51.13
CA LEU A 2 -25.06 20.24 -50.32
C LEU A 2 -24.07 19.06 -50.36
N HIS A 3 -23.50 18.75 -51.53
CA HIS A 3 -22.55 17.64 -51.71
C HIS A 3 -21.22 17.80 -50.95
N ARG A 4 -20.77 19.05 -50.73
CA ARG A 4 -19.56 19.35 -49.94
C ARG A 4 -19.78 19.10 -48.45
N ILE A 5 -21.00 19.35 -47.97
CA ILE A 5 -21.40 19.10 -46.58
C ILE A 5 -21.48 17.60 -46.31
N THR A 6 -21.98 16.82 -47.27
CA THR A 6 -22.07 15.36 -47.17
C THR A 6 -20.68 14.70 -47.09
N ILE A 7 -19.70 15.21 -47.85
CA ILE A 7 -18.32 14.69 -47.83
C ILE A 7 -17.63 15.01 -46.50
N ILE A 8 -17.83 16.22 -45.93
CA ILE A 8 -17.23 16.60 -44.65
C ILE A 8 -17.81 15.77 -43.49
N ALA A 9 -19.12 15.50 -43.50
CA ALA A 9 -19.76 14.64 -42.50
C ALA A 9 -19.27 13.18 -42.58
N ALA A 10 -19.01 12.67 -43.78
CA ALA A 10 -18.42 11.34 -43.96
C ALA A 10 -16.98 11.27 -43.42
N ILE A 11 -16.16 12.29 -43.61
CA ILE A 11 -14.77 12.33 -43.09
C ILE A 11 -14.73 12.35 -41.56
N PHE A 12 -15.69 13.03 -40.91
CA PHE A 12 -15.84 13.01 -39.45
C PHE A 12 -16.26 11.62 -38.91
N LEU A 13 -16.99 10.82 -39.69
CA LEU A 13 -17.39 9.47 -39.30
C LEU A 13 -16.26 8.45 -39.47
N LEU A 14 -15.33 8.66 -40.41
CA LEU A 14 -14.20 7.73 -40.64
C LEU A 14 -13.02 7.94 -39.68
N THR A 15 -12.92 9.08 -38.97
CA THR A 15 -11.83 9.38 -38.04
C THR A 15 -12.11 8.93 -36.60
N GLY A 16 -13.25 8.28 -36.35
CA GLY A 16 -13.68 7.86 -35.01
C GLY A 16 -13.05 6.57 -34.45
N CYS A 17 -12.15 5.90 -35.19
CA CYS A 17 -11.63 4.60 -34.75
C CYS A 17 -10.42 4.70 -33.81
N GLU A 18 -9.56 5.72 -33.96
CA GLU A 18 -8.38 5.88 -33.08
C GLU A 18 -8.74 6.51 -31.72
N THR A 19 -9.81 7.30 -31.66
CA THR A 19 -10.22 8.01 -30.43
C THR A 19 -10.99 7.12 -29.44
N LEU A 20 -11.47 5.96 -29.89
CA LEU A 20 -12.26 5.06 -29.03
C LEU A 20 -11.38 4.22 -28.10
N SER A 21 -10.11 3.96 -28.46
CA SER A 21 -9.15 3.27 -27.59
C SER A 21 -8.88 4.03 -26.29
N GLY A 22 -8.88 5.37 -26.32
CA GLY A 22 -8.75 6.18 -25.10
C GLY A 22 -10.00 6.23 -24.23
N LEU A 23 -11.17 5.82 -24.75
CA LEU A 23 -12.44 5.77 -24.02
C LEU A 23 -12.72 4.39 -23.40
N MET A 24 -12.25 3.32 -24.04
CA MET A 24 -12.36 1.95 -23.55
C MET A 24 -11.05 1.49 -22.91
N GLY A 25 -10.73 2.02 -21.73
CA GLY A 25 -9.80 1.44 -20.76
C GLY A 25 -8.35 1.22 -21.25
N GLU A 26 -7.39 1.85 -20.60
CA GLU A 26 -5.97 1.51 -20.77
C GLU A 26 -5.79 -0.01 -20.57
N GLU A 27 -5.22 -0.70 -21.56
CA GLU A 27 -4.82 -2.10 -21.36
C GLU A 27 -3.80 -2.12 -20.21
N PRO A 28 -3.91 -3.08 -19.27
CA PRO A 28 -2.98 -3.16 -18.15
C PRO A 28 -1.56 -3.26 -18.71
N GLU A 29 -0.68 -2.35 -18.28
CA GLU A 29 0.74 -2.41 -18.63
C GLU A 29 1.29 -3.81 -18.27
N ASP A 30 2.02 -4.42 -19.20
CA ASP A 30 2.71 -5.70 -18.95
C ASP A 30 3.78 -5.46 -17.86
N PHE A 31 3.45 -5.82 -16.62
CA PHE A 31 4.42 -5.83 -15.52
C PHE A 31 5.31 -7.06 -15.65
N ASP A 32 6.63 -6.83 -15.72
CA ASP A 32 7.60 -7.90 -15.58
C ASP A 32 7.37 -8.64 -14.25
N PRO A 33 7.32 -9.99 -14.24
CA PRO A 33 7.14 -10.74 -13.00
C PRO A 33 8.33 -10.49 -12.07
N PRO A 34 8.13 -10.56 -10.73
CA PRO A 34 9.23 -10.50 -9.78
C PRO A 34 10.31 -11.54 -10.11
N ALA A 35 11.57 -11.15 -9.97
CA ALA A 35 12.69 -12.06 -10.17
C ALA A 35 12.58 -13.27 -9.24
N GLU A 36 12.92 -14.46 -9.75
CA GLU A 36 12.94 -15.68 -8.96
C GLU A 36 14.02 -15.62 -7.87
N LEU A 37 13.75 -16.26 -6.73
CA LEU A 37 14.71 -16.33 -5.63
C LEU A 37 15.93 -17.17 -6.05
N THR A 38 17.12 -16.60 -5.92
CA THR A 38 18.38 -17.32 -6.16
C THR A 38 18.86 -17.98 -4.89
N GLU A 39 19.41 -19.19 -5.02
CA GLU A 39 20.13 -19.83 -3.92
C GLU A 39 21.37 -19.00 -3.52
N PHE A 40 21.63 -18.93 -2.22
CA PHE A 40 22.78 -18.24 -1.66
C PHE A 40 23.35 -19.07 -0.50
N GLU A 41 24.66 -18.96 -0.29
CA GLU A 41 25.33 -19.59 0.85
C GLU A 41 25.00 -18.80 2.13
N GLU A 42 24.37 -19.44 3.11
CA GLU A 42 24.03 -18.82 4.39
C GLU A 42 25.31 -18.47 5.18
N SER A 43 25.60 -17.18 5.32
CA SER A 43 26.79 -16.70 6.05
C SER A 43 26.52 -16.43 7.53
N ILE A 44 25.26 -16.28 7.92
CA ILE A 44 24.83 -15.98 9.29
C ILE A 44 23.57 -16.78 9.62
N ASN A 45 23.46 -17.20 10.88
CA ASN A 45 22.24 -17.83 11.39
C ASN A 45 21.30 -16.75 11.95
N VAL A 46 20.08 -16.66 11.40
CA VAL A 46 19.03 -15.77 11.90
C VAL A 46 18.15 -16.55 12.87
N ILE A 47 18.00 -16.06 14.10
CA ILE A 47 17.16 -16.67 15.13
C ILE A 47 15.92 -15.80 15.32
N GLU A 48 14.74 -16.39 15.14
CA GLU A 48 13.47 -15.73 15.48
C GLU A 48 13.28 -15.71 17.00
N LEU A 49 13.17 -14.51 17.58
CA LEU A 49 12.92 -14.35 19.02
C LEU A 49 11.44 -14.53 19.37
N TRP A 50 10.55 -13.98 18.54
CA TRP A 50 9.10 -14.16 18.61
C TRP A 50 8.45 -13.71 17.29
N ASP A 51 7.29 -14.29 16.99
CA ASP A 51 6.38 -13.87 15.93
C ASP A 51 5.03 -13.41 16.51
N ARG A 52 4.35 -12.52 15.79
CA ARG A 52 3.01 -12.10 16.15
C ARG A 52 2.21 -11.57 14.96
N ASN A 53 0.97 -12.06 14.85
CA ASN A 53 -0.09 -11.40 14.09
C ASN A 53 -0.62 -10.16 14.83
N THR A 54 -0.56 -9.01 14.18
CA THR A 54 -0.92 -7.69 14.72
C THR A 54 -2.20 -7.13 14.11
N GLY A 55 -2.98 -7.98 13.43
CA GLY A 55 -4.24 -7.61 12.80
C GLY A 55 -4.14 -7.58 11.28
N LYS A 56 -4.77 -6.59 10.65
CA LYS A 56 -4.88 -6.50 9.18
C LYS A 56 -3.68 -5.84 8.50
N GLY A 57 -2.74 -5.30 9.27
CA GLY A 57 -1.61 -4.56 8.72
C GLY A 57 -2.09 -3.39 7.85
N THR A 58 -1.76 -3.43 6.56
CA THR A 58 -2.13 -2.40 5.59
C THR A 58 -3.45 -2.66 4.85
N ASP A 59 -4.13 -3.80 5.09
CA ASP A 59 -5.42 -4.15 4.46
C ASP A 59 -5.40 -3.95 2.93
N GLU A 60 -4.34 -4.42 2.27
CA GLU A 60 -4.07 -4.31 0.82
C GLU A 60 -3.94 -2.87 0.28
N GLN A 61 -3.93 -1.87 1.15
CA GLN A 61 -3.71 -0.49 0.78
C GLN A 61 -2.20 -0.21 0.68
N TYR A 62 -1.84 0.69 -0.23
CA TYR A 62 -0.48 1.21 -0.37
C TYR A 62 -0.15 2.19 0.77
N LEU A 63 -0.08 1.67 2.00
CA LEU A 63 0.23 2.42 3.20
C LEU A 63 1.67 2.16 3.64
N LEU A 64 2.37 3.24 3.98
CA LEU A 64 3.73 3.20 4.53
C LEU A 64 3.69 3.13 6.07
N LEU A 65 2.81 2.28 6.62
CA LEU A 65 2.76 2.04 8.06
C LEU A 65 3.94 1.16 8.46
N GLN A 66 4.75 1.64 9.39
CA GLN A 66 5.91 0.93 9.91
C GLN A 66 5.82 0.81 11.43
N PRO A 67 6.15 -0.34 12.03
CA PRO A 67 6.32 -0.45 13.47
C PRO A 67 7.36 0.53 13.98
N VAL A 68 7.09 1.16 15.13
CA VAL A 68 8.02 2.11 15.77
C VAL A 68 8.50 1.53 17.08
N VAL A 69 9.81 1.51 17.29
CA VAL A 69 10.42 1.15 18.58
C VAL A 69 10.70 2.41 19.38
N ALA A 70 10.14 2.50 20.58
CA ALA A 70 10.42 3.58 21.51
C ALA A 70 10.47 3.06 22.95
N SER A 71 11.57 3.37 23.65
CA SER A 71 11.88 2.79 24.98
C SER A 71 11.91 1.25 24.93
N ASP A 72 11.03 0.57 25.68
CA ASP A 72 10.93 -0.89 25.81
C ASP A 72 9.73 -1.48 25.04
N ARG A 73 9.22 -0.72 24.05
CA ARG A 73 7.95 -1.03 23.38
C ARG A 73 8.02 -0.89 21.87
N ILE A 74 7.22 -1.71 21.22
CA ILE A 74 6.94 -1.64 19.79
C ILE A 74 5.52 -1.10 19.63
N PHE A 75 5.36 -0.07 18.81
CA PHE A 75 4.08 0.56 18.52
C PHE A 75 3.69 0.25 17.08
N ILE A 76 2.46 -0.24 16.90
CA ILE A 76 1.95 -0.66 15.59
C ILE A 76 0.60 0.01 15.38
N ALA A 77 0.44 0.67 14.24
CA ALA A 77 -0.83 1.25 13.81
C ALA A 77 -1.46 0.35 12.72
N GLU A 78 -2.78 0.25 12.76
CA GLU A 78 -3.60 -0.53 11.83
C GLU A 78 -4.57 0.38 11.07
N THR A 79 -5.09 -0.11 9.94
CA THR A 79 -6.05 0.64 9.09
C THR A 79 -7.40 0.93 9.76
N ASP A 80 -7.75 0.20 10.82
CA ASP A 80 -9.00 0.34 11.56
C ASP A 80 -8.93 1.38 12.70
N ARG A 81 -7.91 2.25 12.69
CA ARG A 81 -7.59 3.26 13.72
C ARG A 81 -7.08 2.69 15.03
N LYS A 82 -6.73 1.41 15.07
CA LYS A 82 -6.14 0.78 16.25
C LYS A 82 -4.63 1.03 16.30
N VAL A 83 -4.15 1.38 17.49
CA VAL A 83 -2.74 1.46 17.84
C VAL A 83 -2.48 0.47 18.97
N GLN A 84 -1.48 -0.39 18.80
CA GLN A 84 -1.06 -1.35 19.81
C GLN A 84 0.33 -0.98 20.32
N ALA A 85 0.54 -1.05 21.63
CA ALA A 85 1.88 -1.11 22.21
C ALA A 85 2.18 -2.54 22.65
N LEU A 86 3.31 -3.06 22.20
CA LEU A 86 3.79 -4.41 22.49
C LEU A 86 5.06 -4.34 23.32
N ASN A 87 5.27 -5.32 24.19
CA ASN A 87 6.53 -5.53 24.89
C ASN A 87 7.58 -6.03 23.90
N ILE A 88 8.76 -5.41 23.89
CA ILE A 88 9.83 -5.71 22.91
C ILE A 88 10.42 -7.13 23.06
N GLU A 89 10.43 -7.68 24.28
CA GLU A 89 11.08 -8.96 24.57
C GLU A 89 10.23 -10.17 24.14
N ASN A 90 8.90 -10.03 24.12
CA ASN A 90 8.00 -11.17 23.93
C ASN A 90 6.79 -10.90 23.02
N GLY A 91 6.69 -9.70 22.43
CA GLY A 91 5.61 -9.33 21.52
C GLY A 91 4.22 -9.24 22.19
N ARG A 92 4.09 -9.35 23.51
CA ARG A 92 2.78 -9.30 24.20
C ARG A 92 2.22 -7.87 24.19
N THR A 93 0.94 -7.75 23.90
CA THR A 93 0.23 -6.46 23.99
C THR A 93 0.24 -5.94 25.43
N ILE A 94 0.76 -4.73 25.59
CA ILE A 94 0.71 -3.95 26.83
C ILE A 94 -0.62 -3.22 26.89
N TRP A 95 -0.98 -2.53 25.80
CA TRP A 95 -2.28 -1.87 25.66
C TRP A 95 -2.69 -1.75 24.19
N THR A 96 -3.97 -1.44 24.00
CA THR A 96 -4.55 -1.10 22.70
C THR A 96 -5.36 0.18 22.85
N TYR A 97 -5.21 1.09 21.89
CA TYR A 97 -5.90 2.35 21.82
C TYR A 97 -6.57 2.49 20.46
N THR A 98 -7.79 3.02 20.43
CA THR A 98 -8.50 3.33 19.18
C THR A 98 -8.53 4.83 19.02
N LEU A 99 -7.90 5.34 17.95
CA LEU A 99 -7.88 6.77 17.64
C LEU A 99 -9.30 7.25 17.36
N GLU A 100 -9.64 8.43 17.87
CA GLU A 100 -10.88 9.12 17.50
C GLU A 100 -10.86 9.52 16.01
N MET A 101 -12.02 9.93 15.48
CA MET A 101 -12.07 10.43 14.11
C MET A 101 -11.21 11.69 13.97
N GLY A 102 -10.23 11.66 13.05
CA GLY A 102 -9.24 12.72 12.88
C GLY A 102 -8.03 12.63 13.83
N GLY A 103 -8.00 11.65 14.75
CA GLY A 103 -6.80 11.32 15.51
C GLY A 103 -5.72 10.70 14.63
N GLY A 104 -4.45 10.81 15.03
CA GLY A 104 -3.33 10.37 14.22
C GLY A 104 -2.21 9.76 15.05
N PHE A 105 -1.48 8.83 14.43
CA PHE A 105 -0.29 8.21 14.99
C PHE A 105 0.95 8.79 14.31
N PHE A 106 1.86 9.38 15.08
CA PHE A 106 3.09 9.97 14.57
C PHE A 106 4.27 9.57 15.45
N SER A 107 5.44 9.39 14.85
CA SER A 107 6.69 9.21 15.58
C SER A 107 7.73 10.24 15.17
N LYS A 108 8.59 10.59 16.13
CA LYS A 108 9.77 11.41 15.88
C LYS A 108 10.88 10.96 16.81
N ALA A 109 11.97 10.47 16.22
CA ALA A 109 13.07 9.84 16.95
C ALA A 109 12.55 8.69 17.84
N ASP A 110 12.80 8.77 19.15
CA ASP A 110 12.42 7.78 20.16
C ASP A 110 11.05 8.05 20.81
N LYS A 111 10.23 8.92 20.19
CA LYS A 111 8.93 9.34 20.75
C LYS A 111 7.78 9.01 19.81
N VAL A 112 6.67 8.61 20.42
CA VAL A 112 5.40 8.30 19.77
C VAL A 112 4.32 9.24 20.29
N TYR A 113 3.53 9.79 19.37
CA TYR A 113 2.41 10.69 19.59
C TYR A 113 1.15 10.04 19.02
N ILE A 114 0.08 10.01 19.82
CA ILE A 114 -1.18 9.31 19.58
C ILE A 114 -2.30 10.27 19.99
#